data_AF-A0A816SJG5-F1
#
_entry.id   AF-A0A816SJG5-F1
#
_cell.length_a   1.000
_cell.length_b   1.000
_cell.length_c   1.000
_cell.angle_alpha   90.00
_cell.angle_beta   90.00
_cell.angle_gamma   90.00
#
_symmetry.space_group_name_H-M   'P 1'
#
loop_
_entity.id
_entity.type
_entity.pdbx_description
1 polymer ?
#
loop_
_entity_poly.entity_id
_entity_poly.type
_entity_poly.pdbx_seq_one_letter_code
_entity_poly.pdbx_strand_id
1 'polypeptide(L)'
;MIWIDAIKITIVYLVLMSHFDICISILQDQRTKEPNVAEFISALAAGNNARKIVVACAGAANADIVVALIAAANQTRGQVVCVLRGIEELIISKKMLEPSEIHQIQFVVGESNDNTLINGHFGEADFVLVDCNLKNHQDIVRKIVNNHEENARTGGGSGVAVVVGYNAFSRGSSRFGDGRKTQFLPIGEGLLVTRVNDNGSYNQKTMKKNNGHHHHHDHVRKSNWVMKVDKCTGEEHVFRVRAPRGEAIIGA
;
A
#
# COMPACT_ATOMS: atom_id res chain seq x y z
N MET A 1 30.57 -0.42 -8.88
CA MET A 1 29.55 -0.12 -7.85
C MET A 1 28.23 -0.78 -8.25
N ILE A 2 28.23 -2.12 -8.28
CA ILE A 2 27.20 -3.00 -8.88
C ILE A 2 26.37 -3.71 -7.77
N TRP A 3 26.49 -3.23 -6.52
CA TRP A 3 26.08 -4.00 -5.35
C TRP A 3 24.65 -3.75 -4.84
N ILE A 4 23.85 -2.88 -5.49
CA ILE A 4 22.48 -2.58 -5.03
C ILE A 4 21.40 -3.17 -5.97
N ASP A 5 21.72 -3.40 -7.25
CA ASP A 5 20.77 -4.01 -8.20
C ASP A 5 20.66 -5.53 -8.02
N ALA A 6 21.71 -6.16 -7.48
CA ALA A 6 21.63 -7.56 -7.08
C ALA A 6 20.60 -7.79 -5.96
N ILE A 7 20.37 -6.82 -5.05
CA ILE A 7 19.49 -7.02 -3.89
C ILE A 7 18.00 -6.90 -4.26
N LYS A 8 17.62 -6.10 -5.26
CA LYS A 8 16.20 -6.00 -5.69
C LYS A 8 15.77 -7.17 -6.57
N ILE A 9 16.64 -7.65 -7.45
CA ILE A 9 16.41 -8.90 -8.18
C ILE A 9 16.45 -10.09 -7.22
N THR A 10 17.31 -10.06 -6.19
CA THR A 10 17.35 -11.08 -5.14
C THR A 10 16.16 -11.03 -4.19
N ILE A 11 15.44 -9.91 -4.02
CA ILE A 11 14.19 -9.92 -3.23
C ILE A 11 13.04 -10.54 -4.03
N VAL A 12 12.98 -10.31 -5.34
CA VAL A 12 12.05 -11.04 -6.22
C VAL A 12 12.44 -12.53 -6.29
N TYR A 13 13.74 -12.84 -6.39
CA TYR A 13 14.24 -14.22 -6.39
C TYR A 13 14.21 -14.93 -5.03
N LEU A 14 14.33 -14.24 -3.89
CA LEU A 14 14.23 -14.82 -2.54
C LEU A 14 12.78 -15.06 -2.13
N VAL A 15 11.84 -14.24 -2.63
CA VAL A 15 10.40 -14.55 -2.56
C VAL A 15 10.06 -15.77 -3.42
N LEU A 16 10.77 -15.95 -4.54
CA LEU A 16 10.67 -17.15 -5.39
C LEU A 16 11.38 -18.40 -4.82
N MET A 17 12.19 -18.29 -3.76
CA MET A 17 13.02 -19.41 -3.27
C MET A 17 12.58 -20.01 -1.92
N SER A 18 11.55 -19.48 -1.25
CA SER A 18 11.17 -19.97 0.09
C SER A 18 9.93 -20.87 0.16
N HIS A 19 9.17 -21.08 -0.91
CA HIS A 19 8.15 -22.16 -0.96
C HIS A 19 8.05 -22.74 -2.37
N PHE A 20 8.73 -23.88 -2.56
CA PHE A 20 8.98 -24.57 -3.83
C PHE A 20 7.73 -25.12 -4.54
N ASP A 21 6.52 -24.95 -3.99
CA ASP A 21 5.27 -25.46 -4.58
C ASP A 21 4.43 -24.39 -5.30
N ILE A 22 4.68 -23.09 -5.07
CA ILE A 22 3.95 -22.00 -5.76
C ILE A 22 4.58 -21.70 -7.13
N CYS A 23 5.88 -21.95 -7.29
CA CYS A 23 6.61 -21.67 -8.54
C CYS A 23 6.27 -22.62 -9.70
N ILE A 24 5.77 -23.84 -9.43
CA ILE A 24 5.42 -24.78 -10.51
C ILE A 24 4.20 -24.29 -11.32
N SER A 25 3.29 -23.52 -10.71
CA SER A 25 2.17 -22.92 -11.42
C SER A 25 2.59 -21.78 -12.37
N ILE A 26 3.74 -21.15 -12.12
CA ILE A 26 4.23 -19.98 -12.90
C ILE A 26 4.98 -20.42 -14.16
N LEU A 27 5.60 -21.60 -14.18
CA LEU A 27 6.41 -22.05 -15.32
C LEU A 27 5.62 -22.68 -16.48
N GLN A 28 4.30 -22.88 -16.34
CA GLN A 28 3.49 -23.55 -17.38
C GLN A 28 2.58 -22.66 -18.24
N ASP A 29 2.55 -21.33 -18.05
CA ASP A 29 1.80 -20.47 -18.99
C ASP A 29 2.55 -19.17 -19.29
N GLN A 30 3.54 -19.30 -20.18
CA GLN A 30 4.14 -18.19 -20.94
C GLN A 30 3.08 -17.52 -21.81
N ARG A 31 2.26 -16.66 -21.21
CA ARG A 31 1.55 -15.57 -21.88
C ARG A 31 1.59 -14.36 -20.96
N THR A 32 1.94 -13.22 -21.53
CA THR A 32 1.92 -11.88 -20.94
C THR A 32 0.57 -11.55 -20.32
N LYS A 33 0.28 -12.09 -19.13
CA LYS A 33 -0.83 -11.66 -18.29
C LYS A 33 -0.37 -10.41 -17.56
N GLU A 34 -1.13 -9.34 -17.72
CA GLU A 34 -1.01 -8.16 -16.85
C GLU A 34 -0.96 -8.61 -15.39
N PRO A 35 -0.20 -7.91 -14.51
CA PRO A 35 -0.08 -8.28 -13.11
C PRO A 35 -1.47 -8.41 -12.50
N ASN A 36 -1.77 -9.57 -11.92
CA ASN A 36 -3.03 -9.79 -11.25
C ASN A 36 -3.15 -8.79 -10.09
N VAL A 37 -4.34 -8.26 -9.82
CA VAL A 37 -4.60 -7.28 -8.74
C VAL A 37 -4.02 -7.78 -7.41
N ALA A 38 -4.16 -9.08 -7.13
CA ALA A 38 -3.61 -9.72 -5.95
C ALA A 38 -2.07 -9.65 -5.88
N GLU A 39 -1.37 -9.95 -6.98
CA GLU A 39 0.10 -9.87 -7.05
C GLU A 39 0.60 -8.44 -6.83
N PHE A 40 -0.06 -7.47 -7.47
CA PHE A 40 0.29 -6.07 -7.30
C PHE A 40 0.10 -5.61 -5.84
N ILE A 41 -1.02 -6.00 -5.21
CA ILE A 41 -1.29 -5.68 -3.80
C ILE A 41 -0.24 -6.34 -2.90
N SER A 42 0.12 -7.60 -3.14
CA SER A 42 1.16 -8.31 -2.38
C SER A 42 2.51 -7.59 -2.47
N ALA A 43 2.94 -7.29 -3.71
CA ALA A 43 4.19 -6.57 -3.96
C ALA A 43 4.19 -5.17 -3.36
N LEU A 44 3.04 -4.47 -3.38
CA LEU A 44 2.90 -3.16 -2.76
C LEU A 44 2.99 -3.26 -1.24
N ALA A 45 2.31 -4.21 -0.60
CA ALA A 45 2.38 -4.40 0.85
C ALA A 45 3.79 -4.78 1.31
N ALA A 46 4.38 -5.80 0.69
CA ALA A 46 5.74 -6.23 1.00
C ALA A 46 6.79 -5.17 0.68
N GLY A 47 6.64 -4.46 -0.44
CA GLY A 47 7.53 -3.37 -0.84
C GLY A 47 7.49 -2.15 0.08
N ASN A 48 6.42 -1.99 0.87
CA ASN A 48 6.33 -1.01 1.95
C ASN A 48 6.70 -1.59 3.32
N ASN A 49 7.21 -2.82 3.38
CA ASN A 49 7.55 -3.55 4.61
C ASN A 49 6.39 -3.59 5.62
N ALA A 50 5.16 -3.77 5.11
CA ALA A 50 3.95 -3.76 5.93
C ALA A 50 3.92 -4.95 6.89
N ARG A 51 3.81 -4.70 8.20
CA ARG A 51 3.78 -5.74 9.24
C ARG A 51 2.40 -5.90 9.86
N LYS A 52 1.52 -4.91 9.76
CA LYS A 52 0.13 -5.00 10.20
C LYS A 52 -0.77 -4.64 9.03
N ILE A 53 -1.15 -5.68 8.30
CA ILE A 53 -1.96 -5.61 7.09
C ILE A 53 -3.42 -5.84 7.47
N VAL A 54 -4.31 -4.92 7.11
CA VAL A 54 -5.74 -5.03 7.40
C VAL A 54 -6.56 -4.90 6.14
N VAL A 55 -7.51 -5.81 5.92
CA VAL A 55 -8.46 -5.75 4.79
C VAL A 55 -9.89 -5.59 5.29
N ALA A 56 -10.61 -4.60 4.76
CA ALA A 56 -12.05 -4.42 4.92
C ALA A 56 -12.79 -5.00 3.71
N CYS A 57 -13.62 -6.01 3.93
CA CYS A 57 -14.33 -6.74 2.87
C CYS A 57 -15.79 -6.26 2.75
N ALA A 58 -16.30 -6.12 1.53
CA ALA A 58 -17.71 -5.80 1.29
C ALA A 58 -18.66 -6.98 1.56
N GLY A 59 -18.14 -8.20 1.47
CA GLY A 59 -18.84 -9.47 1.72
C GLY A 59 -17.84 -10.51 2.25
N ALA A 60 -17.92 -11.75 1.74
CA ALA A 60 -16.90 -12.76 2.01
C ALA A 60 -15.53 -12.31 1.49
N ALA A 61 -14.46 -12.78 2.14
CA ALA A 61 -13.11 -12.47 1.76
C ALA A 61 -12.77 -13.08 0.40
N ASN A 62 -12.14 -12.29 -0.47
CA ASN A 62 -11.62 -12.78 -1.74
C ASN A 62 -10.36 -13.62 -1.47
N ALA A 63 -10.39 -14.90 -1.84
CA ALA A 63 -9.32 -15.85 -1.57
C ALA A 63 -7.98 -15.39 -2.15
N ASP A 64 -7.93 -15.00 -3.43
CA ASP A 64 -6.70 -14.55 -4.11
C ASP A 64 -6.05 -13.36 -3.40
N ILE A 65 -6.87 -12.37 -3.02
CA ILE A 65 -6.42 -11.19 -2.28
C ILE A 65 -5.87 -11.60 -0.92
N VAL A 66 -6.59 -12.44 -0.17
CA VAL A 66 -6.16 -12.88 1.16
C VAL A 66 -4.85 -13.66 1.10
N VAL A 67 -4.71 -14.58 0.15
CA VAL A 67 -3.47 -15.35 -0.08
C VAL A 67 -2.31 -14.41 -0.44
N ALA A 68 -2.54 -13.42 -1.29
CA ALA A 68 -1.56 -12.38 -1.60
C ALA A 68 -1.12 -11.57 -0.37
N LEU A 69 -2.05 -11.24 0.53
CA LEU A 69 -1.74 -10.53 1.78
C LEU A 69 -0.97 -11.42 2.75
N ILE A 70 -1.31 -12.72 2.84
CA ILE A 70 -0.55 -13.70 3.63
C ILE A 70 0.89 -13.78 3.13
N ALA A 71 1.09 -13.88 1.81
CA ALA A 71 2.42 -13.91 1.23
C ALA A 71 3.24 -12.65 1.59
N ALA A 72 2.63 -11.46 1.52
CA ALA A 72 3.26 -10.21 1.92
C ALA A 72 3.60 -10.20 3.42
N ALA A 73 2.68 -10.63 4.29
CA ALA A 73 2.91 -10.72 5.72
C ALA A 73 4.05 -11.68 6.07
N ASN A 74 4.12 -12.85 5.43
CA ASN A 74 5.20 -13.80 5.64
C ASN A 74 6.56 -13.21 5.25
N GLN A 75 6.62 -12.48 4.14
CA GLN A 75 7.84 -11.81 3.69
C GLN A 75 8.32 -10.73 4.68
N THR A 76 7.40 -10.01 5.33
CA THR A 76 7.72 -8.90 6.24
C THR A 76 7.72 -9.30 7.72
N ARG A 77 7.46 -10.57 8.05
CA ARG A 77 7.20 -11.06 9.42
C ARG A 77 6.09 -10.26 10.10
N GLY A 78 5.01 -10.07 9.35
CA GLY A 78 3.79 -9.37 9.74
C GLY A 78 2.62 -10.31 10.02
N GLN A 79 1.43 -9.72 10.06
CA GLN A 79 0.15 -10.42 10.24
C GLN A 79 -0.93 -9.78 9.37
N VAL A 80 -1.93 -10.59 9.01
CA VAL A 80 -3.12 -10.17 8.26
C VAL A 80 -4.34 -10.19 9.16
N VAL A 81 -5.10 -9.09 9.16
CA VAL A 81 -6.42 -9.00 9.78
C VAL A 81 -7.48 -8.84 8.69
N CYS A 82 -8.47 -9.72 8.68
CA CYS A 82 -9.60 -9.65 7.76
C CYS A 82 -10.86 -9.21 8.51
N VAL A 83 -11.36 -8.01 8.18
CA VAL A 83 -12.57 -7.43 8.77
C VAL A 83 -13.75 -7.72 7.86
N LEU A 84 -14.72 -8.46 8.40
CA LEU A 84 -15.94 -8.91 7.74
C LEU A 84 -17.17 -8.33 8.44
N ARG A 85 -18.24 -8.09 7.70
CA ARG A 85 -19.47 -7.49 8.25
C ARG A 85 -20.23 -8.39 9.21
N GLY A 86 -20.21 -9.70 8.98
CA GLY A 86 -21.06 -10.66 9.70
C GLY A 86 -20.48 -12.06 9.78
N ILE A 87 -21.20 -12.92 10.52
CA ILE A 87 -20.83 -14.32 10.75
C ILE A 87 -21.02 -15.14 9.46
N GLU A 88 -21.99 -14.81 8.62
CA GLU A 88 -22.23 -15.49 7.35
C GLU A 88 -21.04 -15.32 6.41
N GLU A 89 -20.55 -14.09 6.25
CA GLU A 89 -19.36 -13.79 5.46
C GLU A 89 -18.12 -14.51 6.02
N LEU A 90 -17.98 -14.61 7.34
CA LEU A 90 -16.90 -15.37 7.99
C LEU A 90 -16.93 -16.85 7.63
N ILE A 91 -18.10 -17.48 7.69
CA ILE A 91 -18.27 -18.90 7.36
C ILE A 91 -17.93 -19.13 5.89
N ILE A 92 -18.41 -18.27 4.99
CA ILE A 92 -18.13 -18.38 3.56
C ILE A 92 -16.63 -18.20 3.30
N SER A 93 -16.01 -17.19 3.92
CA SER A 93 -14.58 -16.91 3.76
C SER A 93 -13.70 -18.10 4.16
N LYS A 94 -14.02 -18.74 5.30
CA LYS A 94 -13.29 -19.94 5.77
C LYS A 94 -13.49 -21.16 4.88
N LYS A 95 -14.55 -21.23 4.08
CA LYS A 95 -14.76 -22.32 3.12
C LYS A 95 -13.98 -22.14 1.82
N MET A 96 -13.56 -20.91 1.52
CA MET A 96 -12.82 -20.56 0.30
C MET A 96 -11.30 -20.60 0.49
N LEU A 97 -10.84 -20.86 1.72
CA LEU A 97 -9.44 -20.85 2.11
C LEU A 97 -9.03 -22.22 2.61
N GLU A 98 -7.78 -22.58 2.36
CA GLU A 98 -7.19 -23.79 2.90
C GLU A 98 -6.96 -23.67 4.41
N PRO A 99 -6.98 -24.78 5.16
CA PRO A 99 -6.74 -24.74 6.61
C PRO A 99 -5.45 -24.00 6.99
N SER A 100 -4.36 -24.19 6.23
CA SER A 100 -3.08 -23.52 6.46
C SER A 100 -3.16 -21.99 6.33
N GLU A 101 -4.02 -21.48 5.47
CA GLU A 101 -4.23 -20.05 5.23
C GLU A 101 -5.09 -19.44 6.35
N ILE A 102 -6.13 -20.14 6.77
CA ILE A 102 -7.02 -19.71 7.86
C ILE A 102 -6.23 -19.46 9.15
N HIS A 103 -5.24 -20.30 9.47
CA HIS A 103 -4.40 -20.13 10.66
C HIS A 103 -3.49 -18.89 10.60
N GLN A 104 -3.26 -18.32 9.42
CA GLN A 104 -2.41 -17.15 9.22
C GLN A 104 -3.18 -15.82 9.23
N ILE A 105 -4.51 -15.87 9.40
CA ILE A 105 -5.39 -14.70 9.33
C ILE A 105 -6.13 -14.52 10.66
N GLN A 106 -6.12 -13.29 11.17
CA GLN A 106 -7.04 -12.88 12.22
C GLN A 106 -8.35 -12.40 11.61
N PHE A 107 -9.42 -13.17 11.73
CA PHE A 107 -10.76 -12.73 11.34
C PHE A 107 -11.42 -11.89 12.44
N VAL A 108 -11.98 -10.74 12.04
CA VAL A 108 -12.70 -9.82 12.92
C VAL A 108 -14.08 -9.56 12.30
N VAL A 109 -15.13 -9.72 13.08
CA VAL A 109 -16.50 -9.43 12.64
C VAL A 109 -16.93 -8.07 13.18
N GLY A 110 -17.32 -7.16 12.29
CA GLY A 110 -17.85 -5.85 12.65
C GLY A 110 -17.97 -4.91 11.45
N GLU A 111 -18.73 -3.83 11.62
CA GLU A 111 -18.91 -2.81 10.59
C GLU A 111 -17.66 -1.96 10.45
N SER A 112 -17.01 -1.96 9.27
CA SER A 112 -15.72 -1.28 9.08
C SER A 112 -15.75 0.24 9.26
N ASN A 113 -16.94 0.85 9.34
CA ASN A 113 -17.12 2.28 9.64
C ASN A 113 -17.22 2.58 11.15
N ASP A 114 -17.23 1.54 11.99
CA ASP A 114 -17.28 1.66 13.44
C ASP A 114 -15.98 2.25 14.00
N ASN A 115 -16.10 3.19 14.94
CA ASN A 115 -14.95 3.93 15.45
C ASN A 115 -13.98 3.04 16.24
N THR A 116 -14.44 1.93 16.84
CA THR A 116 -13.56 1.00 17.56
C THR A 116 -12.64 0.25 16.59
N LEU A 117 -13.16 -0.16 15.43
CA LEU A 117 -12.35 -0.79 14.38
C LEU A 117 -11.42 0.22 13.71
N ILE A 118 -11.90 1.45 13.47
CA ILE A 118 -11.09 2.54 12.91
C ILE A 118 -9.91 2.87 13.83
N ASN A 119 -10.15 3.06 15.14
CA ASN A 119 -9.10 3.46 16.07
C ASN A 119 -8.21 2.27 16.49
N GLY A 120 -8.74 1.04 16.46
CA GLY A 120 -7.99 -0.18 16.78
C GLY A 120 -7.32 -0.75 15.53
N HIS A 121 -7.94 -1.76 14.93
CA HIS A 121 -7.32 -2.53 13.84
C HIS A 121 -6.83 -1.66 12.68
N PHE A 122 -7.64 -0.73 12.17
CA PHE A 122 -7.24 0.10 11.03
C PHE A 122 -6.22 1.19 11.41
N GLY A 123 -6.33 1.78 12.60
CA GLY A 123 -5.44 2.85 13.08
C GLY A 123 -4.04 2.35 13.42
N GLU A 124 -3.90 1.08 13.82
CA GLU A 124 -2.61 0.45 14.08
C GLU A 124 -1.96 -0.16 12.82
N ALA A 125 -2.68 -0.21 11.71
CA ALA A 125 -2.23 -0.85 10.48
C ALA A 125 -1.28 0.04 9.67
N ASP A 126 -0.16 -0.52 9.20
CA ASP A 126 0.76 0.17 8.28
C ASP A 126 0.39 -0.06 6.80
N PHE A 127 -0.50 -1.03 6.53
CA PHE A 127 -1.09 -1.25 5.22
C PHE A 127 -2.57 -1.63 5.35
N VAL A 128 -3.43 -0.88 4.68
CA VAL A 128 -4.87 -1.07 4.72
C VAL A 128 -5.41 -1.28 3.32
N LEU A 129 -6.22 -2.32 3.14
CA LEU A 129 -6.96 -2.59 1.93
C LEU A 129 -8.46 -2.41 2.19
N VAL A 130 -9.18 -1.71 1.32
CA VAL A 130 -10.62 -1.48 1.44
C VAL A 130 -11.30 -1.88 0.14
N ASP A 131 -12.27 -2.79 0.22
CA ASP A 131 -13.13 -3.12 -0.92
C ASP A 131 -14.07 -1.95 -1.23
N CYS A 132 -13.94 -1.35 -2.40
CA CYS A 132 -14.79 -0.23 -2.81
C CYS A 132 -16.24 -0.64 -3.12
N ASN A 133 -16.53 -1.94 -3.18
CA ASN A 133 -17.91 -2.44 -3.18
C ASN A 133 -18.60 -2.23 -1.82
N LEU A 134 -17.84 -2.03 -0.73
CA LEU A 134 -18.38 -1.76 0.60
C LEU A 134 -19.21 -0.46 0.60
N LYS A 135 -20.36 -0.50 1.28
CA LYS A 135 -21.18 0.70 1.46
C LYS A 135 -20.37 1.74 2.23
N ASN A 136 -20.42 2.99 1.78
CA ASN A 136 -19.68 4.11 2.39
C ASN A 136 -18.15 3.94 2.39
N HIS A 137 -17.57 3.17 1.46
CA HIS A 137 -16.11 2.97 1.35
C HIS A 137 -15.31 4.31 1.35
N GLN A 138 -15.86 5.37 0.74
CA GLN A 138 -15.20 6.68 0.75
C GLN A 138 -15.07 7.27 2.15
N ASP A 139 -16.11 7.16 2.98
CA ASP A 139 -16.09 7.65 4.36
C ASP A 139 -15.19 6.79 5.24
N ILE A 140 -15.18 5.47 5.02
CA ILE A 140 -14.29 4.53 5.71
C ILE A 140 -12.83 4.87 5.41
N VAL A 141 -12.45 4.98 4.13
CA VAL A 141 -11.10 5.40 3.72
C VAL A 141 -10.76 6.76 4.31
N ARG A 142 -11.67 7.73 4.27
CA ARG A 142 -11.45 9.07 4.87
C ARG A 142 -11.16 8.98 6.37
N LYS A 143 -11.94 8.19 7.12
CA LYS A 143 -11.74 8.01 8.57
C LYS A 143 -10.40 7.36 8.88
N ILE A 144 -10.04 6.31 8.16
CA ILE A 144 -8.76 5.59 8.33
C ILE A 144 -7.59 6.55 8.07
N VAL A 145 -7.63 7.27 6.94
CA VAL A 145 -6.59 8.24 6.60
C VAL A 145 -6.50 9.37 7.62
N ASN A 146 -7.64 9.91 8.08
CA ASN A 146 -7.66 10.94 9.13
C ASN A 146 -7.03 10.44 10.44
N ASN A 147 -7.33 9.21 10.85
CA ASN A 147 -6.78 8.61 12.06
C ASN A 147 -5.24 8.48 11.96
N HIS A 148 -4.73 8.00 10.83
CA HIS A 148 -3.28 7.92 10.59
C HIS A 148 -2.60 9.30 10.57
N GLU A 149 -3.23 10.31 9.96
CA GLU A 149 -2.72 11.68 9.99
C GLU A 149 -2.70 12.29 11.40
N GLU A 150 -3.70 11.96 12.24
CA GLU A 150 -3.76 12.41 13.63
C GLU A 150 -2.68 11.73 14.48
N ASN A 151 -2.50 10.41 14.32
CA ASN A 151 -1.44 9.65 14.99
C ASN A 151 -0.04 10.15 14.62
N ALA A 152 0.16 10.55 13.36
CA ALA A 152 1.39 11.20 12.91
C ALA A 152 1.66 12.51 13.66
N ARG A 153 0.63 13.37 13.80
CA ARG A 153 0.78 14.68 14.46
C ARG A 153 1.00 14.59 15.96
N THR A 154 0.40 13.60 16.62
CA THR A 154 0.44 13.47 18.09
C THR A 154 1.61 12.63 18.59
N GLY A 155 2.41 12.05 17.69
CA GLY A 155 3.55 11.19 18.04
C GLY A 155 3.14 9.86 18.67
N GLY A 156 1.86 9.47 18.54
CA GLY A 156 1.27 8.27 19.15
C GLY A 156 1.59 6.96 18.42
N GLY A 157 2.31 6.98 17.31
CA GLY A 157 2.70 5.80 16.54
C GLY A 157 3.46 6.12 15.27
N SER A 158 3.78 5.09 14.46
CA SER A 158 4.31 5.30 13.10
C SER A 158 3.16 5.80 12.23
N GLY A 159 2.98 7.11 12.12
CA GLY A 159 1.95 7.76 11.29
C GLY A 159 2.14 7.59 9.79
N VAL A 160 2.76 6.48 9.38
CA VAL A 160 3.02 6.09 8.00
C VAL A 160 2.17 4.89 7.67
N ALA A 161 1.22 5.06 6.75
CA ALA A 161 0.36 3.99 6.29
C ALA A 161 0.10 4.10 4.79
N VAL A 162 -0.08 2.93 4.15
CA VAL A 162 -0.57 2.86 2.77
C VAL A 162 -2.00 2.35 2.79
N VAL A 163 -2.93 3.17 2.34
CA VAL A 163 -4.36 2.82 2.22
C VAL A 163 -4.69 2.60 0.76
N VAL A 164 -5.18 1.41 0.43
CA VAL A 164 -5.51 0.97 -0.92
C VAL A 164 -7.00 0.67 -1.01
N GLY A 165 -7.72 1.35 -1.89
CA GLY A 165 -9.07 0.95 -2.30
C GLY A 165 -8.98 0.06 -3.54
N TYR A 166 -9.54 -1.16 -3.51
CA TYR A 166 -9.67 -2.02 -4.70
C TYR A 166 -11.13 -2.09 -5.18
N ASN A 167 -11.34 -2.47 -6.44
CA ASN A 167 -12.63 -2.38 -7.14
C ASN A 167 -13.13 -0.93 -7.32
N ALA A 168 -12.21 0.02 -7.50
CA ALA A 168 -12.54 1.45 -7.52
C ALA A 168 -13.32 1.90 -8.78
N PHE A 169 -13.18 1.21 -9.92
CA PHE A 169 -13.92 1.50 -11.15
C PHE A 169 -15.43 1.33 -10.99
N SER A 170 -15.86 0.37 -10.16
CA SER A 170 -17.27 0.08 -9.91
C SER A 170 -18.09 1.29 -9.45
N ARG A 171 -17.43 2.36 -8.99
CA ARG A 171 -18.07 3.54 -8.37
C ARG A 171 -17.72 4.89 -8.99
N GLY A 172 -17.08 4.92 -10.17
CA GLY A 172 -16.97 6.12 -11.01
C GLY A 172 -16.17 7.30 -10.43
N SER A 173 -15.45 7.12 -9.33
CA SER A 173 -14.61 8.19 -8.73
C SER A 173 -13.14 7.81 -8.77
N SER A 174 -12.34 8.57 -9.53
CA SER A 174 -10.89 8.43 -9.60
C SER A 174 -10.15 9.06 -8.41
N ARG A 175 -10.88 9.62 -7.44
CA ARG A 175 -10.35 10.34 -6.27
C ARG A 175 -11.22 10.13 -5.04
N PHE A 176 -10.61 10.08 -3.87
CA PHE A 176 -11.30 10.41 -2.62
C PHE A 176 -11.34 11.95 -2.57
N GLY A 177 -12.53 12.55 -2.55
CA GLY A 177 -12.76 13.98 -2.86
C GLY A 177 -12.22 15.02 -1.86
N ASP A 178 -11.10 14.77 -1.18
CA ASP A 178 -10.57 15.58 -0.08
C ASP A 178 -9.26 16.32 -0.40
N GLY A 179 -8.79 16.25 -1.65
CA GLY A 179 -7.57 16.92 -2.10
C GLY A 179 -6.26 16.23 -1.69
N ARG A 180 -6.33 15.01 -1.11
CA ARG A 180 -5.16 14.19 -0.80
C ARG A 180 -4.52 13.60 -2.06
N LYS A 181 -3.24 13.28 -1.95
CA LYS A 181 -2.48 12.62 -3.02
C LYS A 181 -2.85 11.14 -3.09
N THR A 182 -3.99 10.85 -3.70
CA THR A 182 -4.38 9.49 -4.10
C THR A 182 -3.95 9.25 -5.54
N GLN A 183 -3.32 8.10 -5.78
CA GLN A 183 -2.95 7.63 -7.12
C GLN A 183 -3.98 6.61 -7.57
N PHE A 184 -4.60 6.86 -8.73
CA PHE A 184 -5.43 5.86 -9.38
C PHE A 184 -4.58 5.01 -10.32
N LEU A 185 -4.70 3.69 -10.21
CA LEU A 185 -4.02 2.72 -11.06
C LEU A 185 -5.08 1.87 -11.77
N PRO A 186 -5.09 1.84 -13.12
CA PRO A 186 -6.06 1.07 -13.89
C PRO A 186 -5.67 -0.42 -13.95
N ILE A 187 -5.49 -1.05 -12.78
CA ILE A 187 -5.16 -2.49 -12.66
C ILE A 187 -6.42 -3.22 -12.21
N GLY A 188 -6.86 -4.22 -12.97
CA GLY A 188 -8.13 -4.91 -12.76
C GLY A 188 -9.33 -3.96 -12.70
N GLU A 189 -10.17 -4.10 -11.68
CA GLU A 189 -11.29 -3.18 -11.42
C GLU A 189 -10.88 -1.85 -10.78
N GLY A 190 -9.60 -1.47 -10.87
CA GLY A 190 -9.07 -0.18 -10.45
C GLY A 190 -8.63 -0.17 -8.98
N LEU A 191 -7.46 0.45 -8.76
CA LEU A 191 -6.87 0.63 -7.44
C LEU A 191 -6.68 2.12 -7.12
N LEU A 192 -7.04 2.54 -5.91
CA LEU A 192 -6.79 3.87 -5.37
C LEU A 192 -5.78 3.78 -4.23
N VAL A 193 -4.57 4.29 -4.44
CA VAL A 193 -3.48 4.23 -3.46
C VAL A 193 -3.28 5.60 -2.81
N THR A 194 -3.54 5.68 -1.51
CA THR A 194 -3.30 6.86 -0.68
C THR A 194 -2.16 6.56 0.28
N ARG A 195 -1.13 7.42 0.31
CA ARG A 195 -0.02 7.30 1.26
C ARG A 195 -0.15 8.38 2.33
N VAL A 196 -0.16 7.95 3.58
CA VAL A 196 -0.12 8.82 4.75
C VAL A 196 1.31 8.80 5.28
N ASN A 197 1.92 9.97 5.46
CA ASN A 197 3.28 10.12 5.96
C ASN A 197 3.32 11.20 7.05
N ASP A 198 4.28 11.08 7.96
CA ASP A 198 4.60 12.05 9.02
C ASP A 198 4.91 13.47 8.48
N ASN A 199 5.49 13.55 7.28
CA ASN A 199 5.75 14.83 6.65
C ASN A 199 4.47 15.43 6.06
N GLY A 200 3.80 16.25 6.87
CA GLY A 200 2.66 17.08 6.51
C GLY A 200 2.83 17.78 5.16
N SER A 201 2.34 17.14 4.09
CA SER A 201 1.91 17.85 2.88
C SER A 201 0.46 18.29 3.06
N TYR A 202 0.21 19.06 4.13
CA TYR A 202 -0.92 19.98 4.11
C TYR A 202 -0.51 21.17 3.26
N ASN A 203 -1.38 21.52 2.32
CA ASN A 203 -1.27 22.69 1.48
C ASN A 203 -0.92 23.94 2.30
N GLN A 204 0.31 24.45 2.18
CA GLN A 204 0.62 25.84 2.45
C GLN A 204 -0.03 26.70 1.35
N LYS A 205 -1.35 26.80 1.41
CA LYS A 205 -2.17 27.75 0.65
C LYS A 205 -3.21 28.40 1.57
N THR A 206 -2.80 28.80 2.77
CA THR A 206 -3.48 29.87 3.52
C THR A 206 -2.60 30.29 4.71
N MET A 207 -2.50 31.61 4.92
CA MET A 207 -1.76 32.32 5.96
C MET A 207 -0.25 32.51 5.72
N LYS A 208 0.06 33.29 4.68
CA LYS A 208 1.20 34.22 4.74
C LYS A 208 0.66 35.58 5.16
N LYS A 209 0.68 35.85 6.46
CA LYS A 209 0.57 37.23 7.00
C LYS A 209 1.47 37.33 8.23
N ASN A 210 2.61 38.00 8.02
CA ASN A 210 3.47 38.72 8.97
C ASN A 210 4.06 37.88 10.14
N ASN A 211 5.38 37.77 10.38
CA ASN A 211 6.39 38.82 10.48
C ASN A 211 7.80 38.18 10.45
N GLY A 212 8.78 38.90 9.89
CA GLY A 212 10.13 39.04 10.46
C GLY A 212 11.16 37.90 10.33
N HIS A 213 12.12 38.10 9.43
CA HIS A 213 13.57 37.86 9.59
C HIS A 213 14.08 36.48 10.07
N HIS A 214 14.43 35.61 9.12
CA HIS A 214 15.81 35.21 8.77
C HIS A 214 15.76 34.05 7.77
N HIS A 215 16.18 34.31 6.53
CA HIS A 215 16.18 33.33 5.45
C HIS A 215 17.36 32.36 5.58
N HIS A 216 17.13 31.16 6.12
CA HIS A 216 17.94 30.00 5.74
C HIS A 216 17.20 29.31 4.58
N HIS A 217 17.75 29.41 3.37
CA HIS A 217 17.21 28.77 2.18
C HIS A 217 17.34 27.24 2.33
N ASP A 218 16.32 26.62 2.93
CA ASP A 218 16.21 25.17 2.90
C ASP A 218 15.76 24.77 1.49
N HIS A 219 16.72 24.42 0.65
CA HIS A 219 16.46 23.95 -0.70
C HIS A 219 15.68 22.63 -0.61
N VAL A 220 14.35 22.72 -0.69
CA VAL A 220 13.48 21.58 -0.95
C VAL A 220 13.99 20.90 -2.22
N ARG A 221 14.70 19.78 -2.04
CA ARG A 221 15.34 19.04 -3.13
C ARG A 221 14.25 18.51 -4.06
N LYS A 222 14.06 19.16 -5.20
CA LYS A 222 13.15 18.71 -6.25
C LYS A 222 13.68 17.37 -6.79
N SER A 223 12.96 16.29 -6.54
CA SER A 223 13.21 15.00 -7.16
C SER A 223 12.66 15.02 -8.58
N ASN A 224 13.47 14.61 -9.55
CA ASN A 224 13.08 14.55 -10.96
C ASN A 224 12.68 13.11 -11.31
N TRP A 225 11.63 12.97 -12.10
CA TRP A 225 11.23 11.70 -12.70
C TRP A 225 11.93 11.55 -14.04
N VAL A 226 12.51 10.38 -14.28
CA VAL A 226 13.20 10.07 -15.52
C VAL A 226 12.55 8.82 -16.11
N MET A 227 12.12 8.92 -17.36
CA MET A 227 11.64 7.82 -18.17
C MET A 227 12.76 7.38 -19.09
N LYS A 228 13.03 6.08 -19.14
CA LYS A 228 14.00 5.48 -20.04
C LYS A 228 13.35 4.31 -20.75
N VAL A 229 13.40 4.35 -22.07
CA VAL A 229 12.93 3.24 -22.91
C VAL A 229 14.11 2.31 -23.16
N ASP A 230 13.94 1.03 -22.84
CA ASP A 230 14.90 0.00 -23.20
C ASP A 230 14.92 -0.15 -24.72
N LYS A 231 16.12 -0.08 -25.31
CA LYS A 231 16.27 -0.07 -26.77
C LYS A 231 16.09 -1.45 -27.40
N CYS A 232 16.20 -2.52 -26.62
CA CYS A 232 16.12 -3.90 -27.07
C CYS A 232 14.70 -4.45 -26.90
N THR A 233 14.00 -4.11 -25.81
CA THR A 233 12.64 -4.61 -25.52
C THR A 233 11.54 -3.60 -25.86
N GLY A 234 11.86 -2.31 -25.93
CA GLY A 234 10.87 -1.24 -26.05
C GLY A 234 10.12 -0.93 -24.75
N GLU A 235 10.49 -1.57 -23.63
CA GLU A 235 9.84 -1.36 -22.34
C GLU A 235 10.18 0.02 -21.75
N GLU A 236 9.18 0.69 -21.18
CA GLU A 236 9.35 1.99 -20.52
C GLU A 236 9.63 1.82 -19.03
N HIS A 237 10.77 2.32 -18.57
CA HIS A 237 11.15 2.32 -17.17
C HIS A 237 11.13 3.73 -16.61
N VAL A 238 10.31 3.97 -15.59
CA VAL A 238 10.22 5.27 -14.91
C VAL A 238 10.85 5.16 -13.52
N PHE A 239 11.87 5.98 -13.26
CA PHE A 239 12.56 6.01 -11.98
C PHE A 239 12.68 7.43 -11.42
N ARG A 240 12.69 7.53 -10.09
CA ARG A 240 12.80 8.78 -9.35
C ARG A 240 14.24 9.02 -8.94
N VAL A 241 14.85 10.08 -9.48
CA VAL A 241 16.24 10.43 -9.18
C VAL A 241 16.29 11.51 -8.11
N ARG A 242 17.19 11.34 -7.13
CA ARG A 242 17.54 12.38 -6.15
C ARG A 242 18.91 12.96 -6.55
N ALA A 243 19.04 14.29 -6.53
CA ALA A 243 20.33 14.94 -6.80
C ALA A 243 21.39 14.49 -5.77
N PRO A 244 22.65 14.18 -6.20
CA PRO A 244 23.71 13.76 -5.30
C PRO A 244 24.09 14.86 -4.30
N ARG A 245 24.64 14.46 -3.14
CA ARG A 245 25.25 15.39 -2.17
C ARG A 245 26.49 16.00 -2.83
N GLY A 246 26.61 17.33 -2.85
CA GLY A 246 27.85 17.99 -3.25
C GLY A 246 28.99 17.47 -2.39
N GLU A 247 29.99 16.88 -3.02
CA GLU A 247 31.25 16.52 -2.37
C GLU A 247 31.91 17.81 -1.86
N ALA A 248 32.30 17.81 -0.59
CA ALA A 248 33.10 18.87 -0.03
C ALA A 248 34.47 18.84 -0.72
N ILE A 249 34.76 19.88 -1.50
CA ILE A 249 36.10 20.14 -2.01
C ILE A 249 36.97 20.47 -0.80
N ILE A 250 37.86 19.56 -0.43
CA ILE A 250 38.91 19.82 0.56
C ILE A 250 40.01 20.56 -0.21
N GLY A 251 40.08 21.88 -0.02
CA GLY A 251 41.15 22.71 -0.57
C GLY A 251 42.49 22.37 0.08
N ALA A 252 43.54 22.37 -0.75
CA ALA A 252 44.94 22.10 -0.42
C ALA A 252 45.53 23.10 0.58
#